data_AF-A0A522RBE6-F1
#
_entry.id   AF-A0A522RBE6-F1
#
_cell.length_a   1.000
_cell.length_b   1.000
_cell.length_c   1.000
_cell.angle_alpha   90.00
_cell.angle_beta   90.00
_cell.angle_gamma   90.00
#
_symmetry.space_group_name_H-M   'P 1'
#
loop_
_entity.id
_entity.type
_entity.pdbx_description
1 polymer ?
#
loop_
_entity_poly.entity_id
_entity_poly.type
_entity_poly.pdbx_seq_one_letter_code
_entity_poly.pdbx_strand_id
1 'polypeptide(L)'
;EKGAVNARNHTRCDSILIGKQCGSHTFPYMEIKNPTAIVEHEATTSKISDDQMFYCRSRGISEEDAVSLIVDGFCKQVFRELPMEFAVEAKKLLEVSLEGAIG
;
A
#
# COMPACT_ATOMS: atom_id res chain seq x y z
N GLU A 1 -25.57 7.68 -8.73
CA GLU A 1 -27.01 8.03 -8.76
C GLU A 1 -27.29 9.43 -9.28
N LYS A 2 -28.38 9.62 -10.03
CA LYS A 2 -28.80 10.96 -10.52
C LYS A 2 -29.19 11.91 -9.36
N GLY A 3 -29.74 11.37 -8.28
CA GLY A 3 -30.17 12.15 -7.10
C GLY A 3 -29.04 12.53 -6.12
N ALA A 4 -27.81 12.06 -6.33
CA ALA A 4 -26.69 12.31 -5.42
C ALA A 4 -26.03 13.69 -5.68
N VAL A 5 -26.72 14.75 -5.26
CA VAL A 5 -26.25 16.14 -5.41
C VAL A 5 -25.03 16.38 -4.51
N ASN A 6 -24.00 17.04 -5.04
CA ASN A 6 -22.73 17.35 -4.36
C ASN A 6 -22.00 16.14 -3.77
N ALA A 7 -22.17 14.96 -4.37
CA ALA A 7 -21.43 13.77 -3.96
C ALA A 7 -19.92 14.00 -4.07
N ARG A 8 -19.14 13.51 -3.09
CA ARG A 8 -17.68 13.56 -3.11
C ARG A 8 -17.09 12.17 -2.92
N ASN A 9 -16.15 11.80 -3.77
CA ASN A 9 -15.37 10.58 -3.66
C ASN A 9 -13.89 10.88 -3.95
N HIS A 10 -13.01 10.28 -3.14
CA HIS A 10 -11.59 10.26 -3.39
C HIS A 10 -11.12 8.82 -3.25
N THR A 11 -10.57 8.25 -4.32
CA THR A 11 -10.10 6.87 -4.35
C THR A 11 -8.61 6.85 -4.64
N ARG A 12 -7.81 6.33 -3.70
CA ARG A 12 -6.36 6.14 -3.86
C ARG A 12 -6.03 4.66 -3.93
N CYS A 13 -5.28 4.26 -4.95
CA CYS A 13 -4.84 2.89 -5.17
C CYS A 13 -3.30 2.85 -5.26
N ASP A 14 -2.65 2.51 -4.15
CA ASP A 14 -1.20 2.39 -4.11
C ASP A 14 -0.78 0.92 -4.22
N SER A 15 0.27 0.65 -4.98
CA SER A 15 0.85 -0.69 -5.15
C SER A 15 2.33 -0.67 -4.87
N ILE A 16 2.85 -1.74 -4.26
CA ILE A 16 4.28 -1.95 -4.06
C ILE A 16 4.72 -3.25 -4.73
N LEU A 17 5.77 -3.16 -5.55
CA LEU A 17 6.39 -4.29 -6.23
C LEU A 17 7.59 -4.78 -5.42
N ILE A 18 7.57 -6.07 -5.08
CA ILE A 18 8.61 -6.77 -4.31
C ILE A 18 9.19 -7.86 -5.21
N GLY A 19 10.51 -7.89 -5.36
CA GLY A 19 11.21 -8.86 -6.22
C GLY A 19 11.18 -8.52 -7.72
N LYS A 20 11.71 -9.46 -8.53
CA LYS A 20 11.87 -9.29 -9.99
C LYS A 20 10.75 -9.93 -10.80
N GLN A 21 10.06 -10.92 -10.24
CA GLN A 21 8.96 -11.65 -10.90
C GLN A 21 7.63 -11.31 -10.22
N CYS A 22 7.19 -10.06 -10.36
CA CYS A 22 5.93 -9.59 -9.80
C CYS A 22 5.24 -8.60 -10.74
N GLY A 23 3.96 -8.38 -10.50
CA GLY A 23 3.15 -7.41 -11.23
C GLY A 23 2.01 -6.91 -10.33
N SER A 24 1.65 -5.64 -10.51
CA SER A 24 0.44 -5.07 -9.91
C SER A 24 -0.48 -4.60 -11.02
N HIS A 25 -1.78 -4.86 -10.87
CA HIS A 25 -2.80 -4.51 -11.84
C HIS A 25 -3.95 -3.77 -11.13
N THR A 26 -4.19 -2.52 -11.54
CA THR A 26 -5.23 -1.65 -10.98
C THR A 26 -6.24 -1.32 -12.06
N PHE A 27 -7.50 -1.72 -11.85
CA PHE A 27 -8.60 -1.50 -12.80
C PHE A 27 -9.73 -0.71 -12.12
N PRO A 28 -9.66 0.63 -12.07
CA PRO A 28 -10.70 1.43 -11.45
C PRO A 28 -11.96 1.46 -12.34
N TYR A 29 -13.13 1.52 -11.71
CA TYR A 29 -14.41 1.73 -12.39
C TYR A 29 -15.16 2.89 -11.75
N MET A 30 -15.60 3.85 -12.57
CA MET A 30 -16.31 5.04 -12.11
C MET A 30 -17.45 5.36 -13.07
N GLU A 31 -18.67 5.45 -12.55
CA GLU A 31 -19.86 5.85 -13.32
C GLU A 31 -20.53 7.05 -12.63
N ILE A 32 -20.39 8.24 -13.23
CA ILE A 32 -20.90 9.49 -12.66
C ILE A 32 -22.19 9.88 -13.38
N LYS A 33 -23.31 9.86 -12.64
CA LYS A 33 -24.65 10.18 -13.15
C LYS A 33 -25.19 11.54 -12.70
N ASN A 34 -24.40 12.32 -11.94
CA ASN A 34 -24.79 13.63 -11.45
C ASN A 34 -23.65 14.65 -11.73
N PRO A 35 -23.93 15.79 -12.41
CA PRO A 35 -22.90 16.77 -12.81
C PRO A 35 -22.32 17.58 -11.65
N THR A 36 -22.96 17.58 -10.49
CA THR A 36 -22.46 18.25 -9.28
C THR A 36 -21.49 17.39 -8.46
N ALA A 37 -21.26 16.14 -8.87
CA ALA A 37 -20.36 15.23 -8.17
C ALA A 37 -18.89 15.61 -8.41
N ILE A 38 -18.07 15.45 -7.37
CA ILE A 38 -16.60 15.58 -7.42
C ILE A 38 -16.02 14.19 -7.16
N VAL A 39 -15.30 13.65 -8.14
CA VAL A 39 -14.68 12.32 -8.05
C VAL A 39 -13.21 12.46 -8.42
N GLU A 40 -12.35 12.06 -7.49
CA GLU A 40 -10.89 12.09 -7.65
C GLU A 40 -10.35 10.67 -7.56
N HIS A 41 -9.47 10.31 -8.48
CA HIS A 41 -8.80 9.01 -8.48
C HIS A 41 -7.29 9.17 -8.64
N GLU A 42 -6.55 8.55 -7.74
CA GLU A 42 -5.10 8.46 -7.75
C GLU A 42 -4.67 6.99 -7.75
N ALA A 43 -3.65 6.65 -8.53
CA ALA A 43 -3.03 5.34 -8.50
C ALA A 43 -1.51 5.48 -8.64
N THR A 44 -0.77 4.90 -7.70
CA THR A 44 0.70 4.98 -7.65
C THR A 44 1.31 3.59 -7.56
N THR A 45 2.30 3.31 -8.40
CA THR A 45 3.11 2.09 -8.29
C THR A 45 4.49 2.44 -7.78
N SER A 46 4.89 1.78 -6.69
CA SER A 46 6.20 1.87 -6.07
C SER A 46 6.93 0.54 -6.20
N LYS A 47 8.26 0.58 -6.15
CA LYS A 47 9.12 -0.61 -6.06
C LYS A 47 10.07 -0.41 -4.90
N ILE A 48 10.38 -1.48 -4.16
CA ILE A 48 11.47 -1.44 -3.19
C ILE A 48 12.77 -1.16 -3.94
N SER A 49 13.40 -0.02 -3.63
CA SER A 49 14.61 0.43 -4.32
C SER A 49 15.84 -0.33 -3.80
N ASP A 50 16.73 -0.73 -4.72
CA ASP A 50 18.01 -1.34 -4.36
C ASP A 50 18.85 -0.39 -3.48
N ASP A 51 18.72 0.92 -3.64
CA ASP A 51 19.38 1.92 -2.80
C ASP A 51 18.81 1.95 -1.37
N GLN A 52 17.48 1.78 -1.22
CA GLN A 52 16.84 1.70 0.09
C GLN A 52 17.27 0.42 0.82
N MET A 53 17.36 -0.69 0.09
CA MET A 53 17.85 -1.96 0.61
C MET A 53 19.32 -1.87 1.00
N PHE A 54 20.16 -1.30 0.14
CA PHE A 54 21.57 -1.06 0.43
C PHE A 54 21.72 -0.17 1.67
N TYR A 55 20.92 0.90 1.79
CA TYR A 55 20.95 1.78 2.94
C TYR A 55 20.62 1.03 4.24
N CYS A 56 19.52 0.27 4.28
CA CYS A 56 19.16 -0.52 5.46
C CYS A 56 20.24 -1.55 5.81
N ARG A 57 20.75 -2.29 4.82
CA ARG A 57 21.79 -3.29 5.02
C ARG A 57 23.11 -2.69 5.48
N SER A 58 23.47 -1.51 4.99
CA SER A 58 24.67 -0.77 5.45
C SER A 58 24.58 -0.37 6.94
N ARG A 59 23.37 -0.30 7.50
CA ARG A 59 23.11 -0.04 8.92
C ARG A 59 23.06 -1.32 9.76
N GLY A 60 23.34 -2.49 9.18
CA GLY A 60 23.29 -3.78 9.86
C GLY A 60 21.88 -4.37 9.99
N ILE A 61 20.89 -3.81 9.28
CA ILE A 61 19.53 -4.36 9.22
C ILE A 61 19.55 -5.53 8.24
N SER A 62 18.94 -6.66 8.61
CA SER A 62 18.84 -7.82 7.72
C SER A 62 17.99 -7.48 6.48
N GLU A 63 18.11 -8.29 5.42
CA GLU A 63 17.33 -8.06 4.21
C GLU A 63 15.82 -8.20 4.46
N GLU A 64 15.42 -9.21 5.23
CA GLU A 64 14.03 -9.47 5.62
C GLU A 64 13.48 -8.34 6.50
N ASP A 65 14.24 -7.90 7.52
CA ASP A 65 13.85 -6.78 8.38
C ASP A 65 13.75 -5.47 7.59
N ALA A 66 14.62 -5.27 6.60
CA ALA A 66 14.60 -4.08 5.75
C ALA A 66 13.36 -4.04 4.85
N VAL A 67 12.98 -5.18 4.25
CA VAL A 67 11.74 -5.26 3.47
C VAL A 67 10.53 -5.04 4.36
N SER A 68 10.48 -5.71 5.52
CA SER A 68 9.39 -5.54 6.49
C SER A 68 9.23 -4.06 6.90
N LEU A 69 10.33 -3.38 7.23
CA LEU A 69 10.32 -1.97 7.58
C LEU A 69 9.74 -1.07 6.46
N ILE A 70 10.10 -1.34 5.20
CA ILE A 70 9.63 -0.56 4.05
C ILE A 70 8.14 -0.82 3.80
N VAL A 71 7.71 -2.09 3.84
CA VAL A 71 6.32 -2.47 3.64
C VAL A 71 5.42 -1.95 4.77
N ASP A 72 5.89 -1.98 6.01
CA ASP A 72 5.21 -1.37 7.16
C ASP A 72 5.00 0.14 6.96
N GLY A 73 6.04 0.82 6.46
CA GLY A 73 5.96 2.24 6.11
C GLY A 73 4.91 2.52 5.05
N PHE A 74 4.81 1.65 4.03
CA PHE A 74 3.81 1.71 2.97
C PHE A 74 2.38 1.49 3.51
N CYS A 75 2.18 0.49 4.36
CA CYS A 75 0.87 0.15 4.94
C CYS A 75 0.45 1.05 6.12
N LYS A 76 1.29 1.99 6.56
CA LYS A 76 1.10 2.80 7.77
C LYS A 76 -0.23 3.54 7.82
N GLN A 77 -0.71 4.09 6.70
CA GLN A 77 -2.00 4.81 6.67
C GLN A 77 -3.18 3.86 6.93
N VAL A 78 -3.12 2.64 6.39
CA VAL A 78 -4.16 1.62 6.59
C VAL A 78 -4.15 1.14 8.05
N PHE A 79 -2.98 0.84 8.60
CA PHE A 79 -2.87 0.38 9.99
C PHE A 79 -3.34 1.41 11.02
N ARG A 80 -3.26 2.71 10.72
CA ARG A 80 -3.79 3.77 11.60
C ARG A 80 -5.31 3.78 11.73
N GLU A 81 -6.02 3.21 10.75
CA GLU A 81 -7.48 3.10 10.77
C GLU A 81 -7.96 1.86 11.56
N LEU A 82 -7.05 0.94 11.90
CA LEU A 82 -7.36 -0.24 12.71
C LEU A 82 -7.24 0.10 14.20
N PRO A 83 -8.08 -0.51 15.07
CA PRO A 83 -7.85 -0.46 16.51
C PRO A 83 -6.48 -1.04 16.86
N MET A 84 -5.83 -0.46 17.88
CA MET A 84 -4.43 -0.74 18.21
C MET A 84 -4.13 -2.24 18.35
N GLU A 85 -5.00 -2.99 19.03
CA GLU A 85 -4.87 -4.43 19.24
C GLU A 85 -4.82 -5.22 17.91
N PHE A 86 -5.64 -4.85 16.92
CA PHE A 86 -5.63 -5.49 15.61
C PHE A 86 -4.49 -4.99 14.72
N ALA A 87 -4.08 -3.73 14.86
CA ALA A 87 -2.96 -3.19 14.10
C ALA A 87 -1.65 -3.91 14.45
N VAL A 88 -1.43 -4.20 15.74
CA VAL A 88 -0.25 -4.97 16.21
C VAL A 88 -0.27 -6.40 15.66
N GLU A 89 -1.44 -7.05 15.65
CA GLU A 89 -1.57 -8.41 15.15
C GLU A 89 -1.38 -8.48 13.62
N ALA A 90 -2.04 -7.58 12.88
CA ALA A 90 -1.91 -7.50 11.43
C ALA A 90 -0.47 -7.26 10.98
N LYS A 91 0.28 -6.44 11.72
CA LYS A 91 1.71 -6.19 11.47
C LYS A 91 2.53 -7.47 11.63
N LYS A 92 2.32 -8.22 12.71
CA LYS A 92 3.04 -9.50 12.93
C LYS A 92 2.71 -10.55 11.87
N LEU A 93 1.45 -10.67 11.48
CA LEU A 93 1.05 -11.59 10.41
C LEU A 93 1.68 -11.21 9.07
N LEU A 94 1.80 -9.90 8.79
CA LEU A 94 2.45 -9.40 7.60
C LEU A 94 3.96 -9.71 7.62
N GLU A 95 4.65 -9.48 8.73
CA GLU A 95 6.06 -9.82 8.93
C GLU A 95 6.33 -11.30 8.61
N VAL A 96 5.56 -12.22 9.20
CA VAL A 96 5.68 -13.66 8.97
C VAL A 96 5.36 -14.04 7.51
N SER A 97 4.43 -13.34 6.86
CA SER A 97 4.09 -13.60 5.45
C SER A 97 5.17 -13.11 4.49
N LEU A 98 5.94 -12.09 4.88
CA LEU A 98 7.07 -11.56 4.12
C LEU A 98 8.33 -12.42 4.31
N GLU A 99 8.51 -12.99 5.50
CA GLU A 99 9.56 -13.97 5.80
C GLU A 99 9.45 -15.17 4.83
N GLY A 100 10.48 -15.36 3.98
CA GLY A 100 10.51 -16.42 2.96
C GLY A 100 9.73 -16.16 1.67
N ALA A 101 8.95 -15.08 1.54
CA ALA A 101 8.33 -14.67 0.26
C ALA A 101 9.28 -13.81 -0.60
N ILE A 102 10.40 -13.39 -0.03
CA ILE A 102 11.44 -12.57 -0.67
C ILE A 102 12.57 -13.51 -1.10
N GLY A 103 12.45 -14.05 -2.32
CA GLY A 103 13.41 -14.98 -2.92
C GLY A 103 13.00 -15.44 -4.31
#